data_AF-A0A2V9CCQ8-F1
#
_entry.id   AF-A0A2V9CCQ8-F1
#
_cell.length_a   1.000
_cell.length_b   1.000
_cell.length_c   1.000
_cell.angle_alpha   90.00
_cell.angle_beta   90.00
_cell.angle_gamma   90.00
#
_symmetry.space_group_name_H-M   'P 1'
#
loop_
_entity.id
_entity.type
_entity.pdbx_description
1 polymer ?
#
loop_
_entity_poly.entity_id
_entity_poly.type
_entity_poly.pdbx_seq_one_letter_code
_entity_poly.pdbx_strand_id
1 'polypeptide(L)'
;MRITAGISLLFFVWAFAAGGLARLMPNRSTRWLQANRRNAVLAFAASHTVHLGFIVAFTAEMSEAQFIQTHLWVVAIVGGVGFVLIYALAWKAFRKRGATAGDSRFEAFTYYYLWSIFAVAYVGGAFRARFYVALAFVVVAALLTRLTGAWQSRKLSSVSPAAD
;
A
#
# COMPACT_ATOMS: atom_id res chain seq x y z
N MET A 1 -11.85 7.88 -13.43
CA MET A 1 -11.80 6.87 -12.35
C MET A 1 -10.60 5.91 -12.42
N ARG A 2 -10.33 5.24 -13.55
CA ARG A 2 -9.32 4.15 -13.61
C ARG A 2 -7.84 4.58 -13.56
N ILE A 3 -7.50 5.73 -14.14
CA ILE A 3 -6.12 6.20 -14.26
C ILE A 3 -5.57 6.65 -12.89
N THR A 4 -6.38 7.36 -12.09
CA THR A 4 -6.01 7.79 -10.73
C THR A 4 -5.80 6.61 -9.78
N ALA A 5 -6.61 5.55 -9.92
CA ALA A 5 -6.43 4.31 -9.15
C ALA A 5 -5.13 3.56 -9.51
N GLY A 6 -4.73 3.55 -10.78
CA GLY A 6 -3.47 2.97 -11.23
C GLY A 6 -2.23 3.75 -10.77
N ILE A 7 -2.28 5.08 -10.84
CA ILE A 7 -1.20 5.95 -10.35
C ILE A 7 -1.05 5.82 -8.83
N SER A 8 -2.16 5.78 -8.10
CA SER A 8 -2.17 5.49 -6.66
C SER A 8 -1.51 4.14 -6.35
N LEU A 9 -1.81 3.10 -7.13
CA LEU A 9 -1.21 1.79 -6.95
C LEU A 9 0.31 1.81 -7.15
N LEU A 10 0.81 2.55 -8.16
CA LEU A 10 2.25 2.67 -8.40
C LEU A 10 2.98 3.32 -7.22
N PHE A 11 2.43 4.39 -6.64
CA PHE A 11 3.00 5.02 -5.46
C PHE A 11 2.94 4.11 -4.22
N PHE A 12 1.85 3.35 -4.06
CA PHE A 12 1.74 2.35 -3.00
C PHE A 12 2.79 1.26 -3.14
N VAL A 13 2.90 0.65 -4.33
CA VAL A 13 3.82 -0.43 -4.62
C VAL A 13 5.26 0.03 -4.40
N TRP A 14 5.60 1.25 -4.83
CA TRP A 14 6.89 1.86 -4.53
C TRP A 14 7.11 1.95 -3.01
N ALA A 15 6.19 2.59 -2.26
CA ALA A 15 6.33 2.75 -0.81
C ALA A 15 6.39 1.40 -0.05
N PHE A 16 5.67 0.40 -0.54
CA PHE A 16 5.54 -0.93 0.03
C PHE A 16 6.76 -1.81 -0.25
N ALA A 17 7.26 -1.79 -1.50
CA ALA A 17 8.33 -2.67 -1.98
C ALA A 17 9.74 -2.09 -1.73
N ALA A 18 9.89 -0.76 -1.56
CA ALA A 18 11.19 -0.12 -1.33
C ALA A 18 12.02 -0.78 -0.21
N GLY A 19 11.37 -1.16 0.90
CA GLY A 19 12.04 -1.82 2.02
C GLY A 19 12.52 -3.24 1.72
N GLY A 20 11.83 -3.97 0.84
CA GLY A 20 12.24 -5.30 0.39
C GLY A 20 13.35 -5.22 -0.66
N LEU A 21 13.19 -4.36 -1.66
CA LEU A 21 14.17 -4.12 -2.73
C LEU A 21 15.52 -3.65 -2.19
N ALA A 22 15.55 -2.74 -1.22
CA ALA A 22 16.79 -2.29 -0.59
C ALA A 22 17.56 -3.41 0.15
N ARG A 23 16.85 -4.47 0.56
CA ARG A 23 17.44 -5.63 1.25
C ARG A 23 17.88 -6.73 0.29
N LEU A 24 17.07 -7.01 -0.74
CA LEU A 24 17.34 -8.03 -1.75
C LEU A 24 18.45 -7.61 -2.73
N MET A 25 18.48 -6.33 -3.11
CA MET A 25 19.41 -5.80 -4.10
C MET A 25 19.94 -4.43 -3.62
N PRO A 26 20.95 -4.39 -2.74
CA PRO A 26 21.49 -3.15 -2.20
C PRO A 26 22.35 -2.40 -3.23
N ASN A 27 21.73 -1.77 -4.22
CA ASN A 27 22.37 -0.90 -5.20
C ASN A 27 22.06 0.59 -4.92
N ARG A 28 22.68 1.52 -5.66
CA ARG A 28 22.43 2.97 -5.48
C ARG A 28 20.96 3.34 -5.71
N SER A 29 20.31 2.71 -6.69
CA SER A 29 18.92 2.97 -7.05
C SER A 29 17.93 2.53 -5.96
N THR A 30 18.10 1.36 -5.35
CA THR A 30 17.23 0.85 -4.27
C THR A 30 17.43 1.61 -2.96
N ARG A 31 18.65 2.05 -2.66
CA ARG A 31 18.92 2.97 -1.54
C ARG A 31 18.27 4.34 -1.75
N TRP A 32 18.30 4.87 -2.97
CA TRP A 32 17.62 6.11 -3.34
C TRP A 32 16.09 5.97 -3.24
N LEU A 33 15.53 4.85 -3.72
CA LEU A 33 14.11 4.50 -3.58
C LEU A 33 13.69 4.46 -2.09
N GLN A 34 14.53 3.88 -1.22
CA GLN A 34 14.27 3.81 0.22
C GLN A 34 14.41 5.17 0.91
N ALA A 35 15.36 6.01 0.50
CA ALA A 35 15.52 7.37 1.00
C ALA A 35 14.32 8.26 0.64
N ASN A 36 13.75 8.08 -0.55
CA ASN A 36 12.59 8.83 -1.05
C ASN A 36 11.24 8.16 -0.74
N ARG A 37 11.23 7.09 0.05
CA ARG A 37 10.00 6.38 0.44
C ARG A 37 8.95 7.30 1.07
N ARG A 38 9.37 8.33 1.82
CA ARG A 38 8.49 9.36 2.38
C ARG A 38 7.67 10.04 1.27
N ASN A 39 8.32 10.44 0.19
CA ASN A 39 7.67 11.13 -0.93
C ASN A 39 6.67 10.21 -1.62
N ALA A 40 6.98 8.93 -1.75
CA ALA A 40 6.04 7.93 -2.29
C ALA A 40 4.79 7.76 -1.40
N VAL A 41 4.96 7.71 -0.07
CA VAL A 41 3.81 7.65 0.87
C VAL A 41 2.95 8.91 0.78
N LEU A 42 3.56 10.09 0.68
CA LEU A 42 2.83 11.35 0.56
C LEU A 42 2.10 11.48 -0.79
N ALA A 43 2.74 11.09 -1.89
CA ALA A 43 2.11 11.05 -3.21
C ALA A 43 0.94 10.06 -3.26
N PHE A 44 1.11 8.90 -2.62
CA PHE A 44 0.04 7.92 -2.46
C PHE A 44 -1.16 8.48 -1.70
N ALA A 45 -0.92 9.15 -0.56
CA ALA A 45 -1.97 9.78 0.22
C ALA A 45 -2.69 10.88 -0.56
N ALA A 46 -1.97 11.76 -1.25
CA ALA A 46 -2.57 12.82 -2.06
C ALA A 46 -3.44 12.26 -3.20
N SER A 47 -2.95 11.24 -3.91
CA SER A 47 -3.73 10.60 -4.97
C SER A 47 -4.99 9.90 -4.43
N HIS A 48 -4.91 9.31 -3.23
CA HIS A 48 -6.05 8.73 -2.54
C HIS A 48 -7.06 9.78 -2.06
N THR A 49 -6.63 10.95 -1.61
CA THR A 49 -7.54 12.04 -1.26
C THR A 49 -8.37 12.47 -2.47
N VAL A 50 -7.75 12.57 -3.66
CA VAL A 50 -8.48 12.84 -4.90
C VAL A 50 -9.45 11.70 -5.24
N HIS A 51 -9.02 10.45 -5.09
CA HIS A 51 -9.89 9.30 -5.31
C HIS A 51 -11.09 9.26 -4.34
N LEU A 52 -10.89 9.62 -3.07
CA LEU A 52 -11.96 9.76 -2.09
C LEU A 52 -12.98 10.80 -2.52
N GLY A 53 -12.53 11.95 -3.03
CA GLY A 53 -13.42 12.97 -3.58
C GLY A 53 -14.33 12.42 -4.69
N PHE A 54 -13.78 11.59 -5.58
CA PHE A 54 -14.57 10.92 -6.61
C PHE A 54 -15.57 9.90 -6.03
N ILE A 55 -15.18 9.14 -5.00
CA ILE A 55 -16.10 8.20 -4.33
C ILE A 55 -17.25 8.96 -3.69
N VAL A 56 -16.96 10.01 -2.92
CA VAL A 56 -17.97 10.81 -2.23
C VAL A 56 -18.94 11.46 -3.22
N ALA A 57 -18.42 12.06 -4.29
CA ALA A 57 -19.25 12.64 -5.36
C ALA A 57 -20.17 11.60 -6.00
N PHE A 58 -19.62 10.42 -6.33
CA PHE A 58 -20.40 9.33 -6.94
C PHE A 58 -21.47 8.79 -5.98
N THR A 59 -21.17 8.65 -4.69
CA THR A 59 -22.14 8.17 -3.69
C THR A 59 -23.22 9.20 -3.36
N ALA A 60 -22.94 10.49 -3.48
CA ALA A 60 -23.91 11.56 -3.23
C ALA A 60 -25.04 11.57 -4.26
N GLU A 61 -24.80 11.02 -5.45
CA GLU A 61 -25.81 10.87 -6.52
C GLU A 61 -26.62 9.56 -6.40
N MET A 62 -26.29 8.65 -5.47
CA MET A 62 -27.00 7.38 -5.27
C MET A 62 -28.10 7.50 -4.21
N SER A 63 -29.22 6.83 -4.42
CA SER A 63 -30.26 6.69 -3.39
C SER A 63 -29.86 5.71 -2.29
N GLU A 64 -30.37 5.90 -1.06
CA GLU A 64 -30.13 4.99 0.08
C GLU A 64 -30.50 3.54 -0.24
N ALA A 65 -31.61 3.33 -0.96
CA ALA A 65 -32.08 2.00 -1.35
C ALA A 65 -31.05 1.26 -2.24
N GLN A 66 -30.46 1.97 -3.20
CA GLN A 66 -29.42 1.41 -4.07
C GLN A 66 -28.13 1.11 -3.28
N PHE A 67 -27.76 1.97 -2.33
CA PHE A 67 -26.57 1.80 -1.49
C PHE A 67 -26.63 0.56 -0.60
N ILE A 68 -27.79 0.30 0.02
CA ILE A 68 -28.02 -0.87 0.87
C ILE A 68 -28.07 -2.16 0.02
N GLN A 69 -28.79 -2.16 -1.11
CA GLN A 69 -28.92 -3.34 -1.97
C GLN A 69 -27.60 -3.82 -2.59
N THR A 70 -26.67 -2.91 -2.88
CA THR A 70 -25.37 -3.28 -3.48
C THR A 70 -24.30 -3.63 -2.46
N HIS A 71 -24.63 -3.71 -1.17
CA HIS A 71 -23.67 -3.96 -0.07
C HIS A 71 -22.50 -2.96 -0.06
N LEU A 72 -22.70 -1.75 -0.58
CA LEU A 72 -21.67 -0.72 -0.64
C LEU A 72 -21.22 -0.25 0.74
N TRP A 73 -22.03 -0.48 1.78
CA TRP A 73 -21.68 -0.23 3.17
C TRP A 73 -20.44 -1.02 3.63
N VAL A 74 -20.22 -2.26 3.16
CA VAL A 74 -19.02 -3.04 3.49
C VAL A 74 -17.78 -2.36 2.89
N VAL A 75 -17.89 -1.94 1.63
CA VAL A 75 -16.82 -1.25 0.92
C VAL A 75 -16.53 0.10 1.58
N ALA A 76 -17.56 0.80 2.06
CA ALA A 76 -17.42 2.06 2.78
C ALA A 76 -16.70 1.89 4.13
N ILE A 77 -17.03 0.86 4.92
CA ILE A 77 -16.37 0.60 6.21
C ILE A 77 -14.92 0.18 5.98
N VAL A 78 -14.68 -0.82 5.13
CA VAL A 78 -13.33 -1.35 4.86
C VAL A 78 -12.46 -0.27 4.20
N GLY A 79 -12.99 0.44 3.21
CA GLY A 79 -12.32 1.57 2.56
C GLY A 79 -12.06 2.72 3.52
N GLY A 80 -13.02 3.06 4.37
CA GLY A 80 -12.90 4.11 5.39
C GLY A 80 -11.77 3.85 6.39
N VAL A 81 -11.69 2.61 6.90
CA VAL A 81 -10.55 2.17 7.73
C VAL A 81 -9.23 2.30 6.94
N GLY A 82 -9.24 1.93 5.66
CA GLY A 82 -8.12 2.17 4.74
C GLY A 82 -7.68 3.64 4.72
N PHE A 83 -8.60 4.59 4.57
CA PHE A 83 -8.27 6.02 4.55
C PHE A 83 -7.64 6.52 5.86
N VAL A 84 -8.19 6.12 7.01
CA VAL A 84 -7.62 6.46 8.33
C VAL A 84 -6.17 5.98 8.42
N LEU A 85 -5.92 4.75 7.98
CA LEU A 85 -4.60 4.14 7.94
C LEU A 85 -3.62 4.84 6.98
N ILE A 86 -4.10 5.28 5.81
CA ILE A 86 -3.30 6.06 4.85
C ILE A 86 -2.89 7.40 5.46
N TYR A 87 -3.82 8.13 6.09
CA TYR A 87 -3.51 9.39 6.74
C TYR A 87 -2.57 9.22 7.94
N ALA A 88 -2.72 8.13 8.71
CA ALA A 88 -1.77 7.79 9.78
C ALA A 88 -0.36 7.54 9.22
N LEU A 89 -0.22 6.88 8.07
CA LEU A 89 1.06 6.71 7.38
C LEU A 89 1.63 8.05 6.88
N ALA A 90 0.80 8.89 6.25
CA ALA A 90 1.20 10.19 5.76
C ALA A 90 1.66 11.12 6.89
N TRP A 91 0.94 11.13 8.01
CA TRP A 91 1.29 11.89 9.20
C TRP A 91 2.65 11.46 9.77
N LYS A 92 2.86 10.14 9.93
CA LYS A 92 4.16 9.59 10.35
C LYS A 92 5.27 9.94 9.36
N ALA A 93 4.98 9.91 8.06
CA ALA A 93 5.92 10.29 7.01
C ALA A 93 6.26 11.79 7.08
N PHE A 94 5.32 12.65 7.50
CA PHE A 94 5.53 14.09 7.64
C PHE A 94 6.39 14.46 8.86
N ARG A 95 6.29 13.69 9.95
CA ARG A 95 7.09 13.92 11.17
C ARG A 95 8.56 13.54 10.94
N LYS A 96 9.48 14.44 11.32
CA LYS A 96 10.93 14.28 11.19
C LYS A 96 11.39 13.02 11.96
N ARG A 97 12.32 12.28 11.35
CA ARG A 97 12.94 11.04 11.86
C ARG A 97 13.55 11.33 13.24
N GLY A 98 12.84 10.97 14.31
CA GLY A 98 13.30 11.22 15.69
C GLY A 98 12.20 11.26 16.74
N ALA A 99 11.00 11.76 16.42
CA ALA A 99 9.94 11.92 17.44
C ALA A 99 9.04 10.68 17.62
N THR A 100 8.98 9.81 16.63
CA THR A 100 8.31 8.51 16.73
C THR A 100 9.06 7.56 15.81
N ALA A 101 9.97 6.77 16.37
CA ALA A 101 10.25 5.44 15.83
C ALA A 101 8.93 4.65 15.98
N GLY A 102 8.00 4.91 15.06
CA GLY A 102 6.65 4.39 15.13
C GLY A 102 6.70 2.87 15.18
N ASP A 103 5.85 2.28 16.02
CA ASP A 103 5.76 0.84 16.23
C ASP A 103 5.81 0.11 14.87
N SER A 104 6.92 -0.60 14.63
CA SER A 104 7.19 -1.27 13.36
C SER A 104 6.06 -2.25 13.01
N ARG A 105 5.38 -2.79 14.03
CA ARG A 105 4.22 -3.68 13.90
C ARG A 105 3.01 -2.96 13.31
N PHE A 106 2.71 -1.74 13.79
CA PHE A 106 1.61 -0.94 13.25
C PHE A 106 1.85 -0.55 11.79
N GLU A 107 3.07 -0.15 11.45
CA GLU A 107 3.41 0.19 10.07
C GLU A 107 3.30 -1.04 9.15
N ALA A 108 3.80 -2.20 9.59
CA ALA A 108 3.66 -3.46 8.86
C ALA A 108 2.19 -3.85 8.68
N PHE A 109 1.40 -3.84 9.75
CA PHE A 109 -0.04 -4.11 9.71
C PHE A 109 -0.74 -3.21 8.70
N THR A 110 -0.46 -1.91 8.76
CA THR A 110 -1.06 -0.94 7.85
C THR A 110 -0.76 -1.27 6.40
N TYR A 111 0.49 -1.58 6.08
CA TYR A 111 0.86 -1.96 4.72
C TYR A 111 0.19 -3.24 4.26
N TYR A 112 0.09 -4.27 5.11
CA TYR A 112 -0.58 -5.52 4.75
C TYR A 112 -2.10 -5.36 4.60
N TYR A 113 -2.72 -4.53 5.44
CA TYR A 113 -4.14 -4.20 5.35
C TYR A 113 -4.46 -3.45 4.05
N LEU A 114 -3.67 -2.43 3.71
CA LEU A 114 -3.84 -1.70 2.46
C LEU A 114 -3.57 -2.59 1.24
N TRP A 115 -2.55 -3.45 1.33
CA TRP A 115 -2.26 -4.44 0.29
C TRP A 115 -3.42 -5.40 0.07
N SER A 116 -4.08 -5.90 1.13
CA SER A 116 -5.19 -6.83 0.97
C SER A 116 -6.41 -6.19 0.30
N ILE A 117 -6.70 -4.91 0.61
CA ILE A 117 -7.74 -4.14 -0.09
C ILE A 117 -7.42 -4.07 -1.59
N PHE A 118 -6.19 -3.75 -1.96
CA PHE A 118 -5.78 -3.72 -3.38
C PHE A 118 -5.80 -5.10 -4.02
N ALA A 119 -5.39 -6.15 -3.30
CA ALA A 119 -5.42 -7.51 -3.79
C ALA A 119 -6.85 -7.92 -4.13
N VAL A 120 -7.81 -7.72 -3.22
CA VAL A 120 -9.23 -8.03 -3.48
C VAL A 120 -9.77 -7.22 -4.66
N ALA A 121 -9.47 -5.92 -4.71
CA ALA A 121 -9.97 -5.03 -5.76
C ALA A 121 -9.39 -5.39 -7.15
N TYR A 122 -8.09 -5.63 -7.26
CA TYR A 122 -7.41 -5.86 -8.55
C TYR A 122 -7.37 -7.33 -8.96
N VAL A 123 -7.15 -8.27 -8.04
CA VAL A 123 -7.19 -9.72 -8.35
C VAL A 123 -8.64 -10.15 -8.59
N GLY A 124 -9.59 -9.72 -7.74
CA GLY A 124 -11.01 -9.94 -8.00
C GLY A 124 -11.53 -9.22 -9.25
N GLY A 125 -10.88 -8.11 -9.64
CA GLY A 125 -11.11 -7.42 -10.91
C GLY A 125 -10.51 -8.15 -12.12
N ALA A 126 -9.40 -8.86 -11.95
CA ALA A 126 -8.70 -9.62 -13.02
C ALA A 126 -9.59 -10.73 -13.61
N PHE A 127 -10.45 -11.33 -12.79
CA PHE A 127 -11.45 -12.29 -13.26
C PHE A 127 -12.57 -11.66 -14.09
N ARG A 128 -12.75 -10.33 -14.02
CA ARG A 128 -13.79 -9.59 -14.77
C ARG A 128 -13.26 -8.95 -16.05
N ALA A 129 -12.00 -8.55 -16.12
CA ALA A 129 -11.42 -7.96 -17.33
C ALA A 129 -9.90 -8.15 -17.41
N ARG A 130 -9.41 -8.53 -18.61
CA ARG A 130 -7.99 -8.78 -18.91
C ARG A 130 -7.06 -7.60 -18.56
N PHE A 131 -7.57 -6.37 -18.60
CA PHE A 131 -6.80 -5.16 -18.25
C PHE A 131 -6.36 -5.13 -16.78
N TYR A 132 -7.11 -5.78 -15.87
CA TYR A 132 -6.77 -5.84 -14.44
C TYR A 132 -5.69 -6.89 -14.13
N VAL A 133 -5.37 -7.79 -15.06
CA VAL A 133 -4.38 -8.86 -14.87
C VAL A 133 -2.97 -8.28 -14.67
N ALA A 134 -2.59 -7.27 -15.46
CA ALA A 134 -1.29 -6.61 -15.33
C ALA A 134 -1.12 -5.91 -13.97
N LEU A 135 -2.17 -5.25 -13.48
CA LEU A 135 -2.16 -4.58 -12.17
C LEU A 135 -2.17 -5.58 -11.02
N ALA A 136 -2.93 -6.68 -11.15
CA ALA A 136 -2.91 -7.79 -10.20
C ALA A 136 -1.52 -8.42 -10.08
N PHE A 137 -0.82 -8.60 -11.21
CA PHE A 137 0.55 -9.11 -11.22
C PHE A 137 1.51 -8.20 -10.43
N VAL A 138 1.39 -6.89 -10.60
CA VAL A 138 2.21 -5.90 -9.86
C VAL A 138 1.95 -5.98 -8.34
N VAL A 139 0.68 -6.14 -7.92
CA VAL A 139 0.32 -6.29 -6.49
C VAL A 139 0.94 -7.56 -5.89
N VAL A 140 0.90 -8.67 -6.63
CA VAL A 140 1.47 -9.95 -6.19
C VAL A 140 3.00 -9.87 -6.15
N ALA A 141 3.63 -9.30 -7.17
CA ALA A 141 5.08 -9.10 -7.21
C ALA A 141 5.58 -8.23 -6.05
N ALA A 142 4.83 -7.19 -5.69
CA ALA A 142 5.13 -6.35 -4.53
C ALA A 142 5.12 -7.14 -3.21
N LEU A 143 4.17 -8.06 -3.02
CA LEU A 143 4.14 -8.94 -1.86
C LEU A 143 5.36 -9.87 -1.83
N LEU A 144 5.65 -10.52 -2.96
CA LEU A 144 6.76 -11.46 -3.07
C LEU A 144 8.10 -10.79 -2.73
N THR A 145 8.37 -9.60 -3.25
CA THR A 145 9.60 -8.85 -2.94
C THR A 145 9.72 -8.47 -1.46
N ARG A 146 8.61 -8.15 -0.79
CA ARG A 146 8.64 -7.82 0.64
C ARG A 146 8.82 -9.05 1.52
N LEU A 147 8.20 -10.17 1.16
CA LEU A 147 8.36 -11.44 1.85
C LEU A 147 9.78 -11.98 1.70
N THR A 148 10.31 -12.07 0.47
CA THR A 148 11.67 -12.56 0.25
C THR A 148 12.72 -11.67 0.91
N GLY A 149 12.54 -10.35 0.90
CA GLY A 149 13.40 -9.42 1.65
C GLY A 149 13.37 -9.62 3.16
N ALA A 150 12.23 -10.00 3.75
CA ALA A 150 12.12 -10.30 5.17
C ALA A 150 12.75 -11.67 5.53
N TRP A 151 12.60 -12.66 4.66
CA TRP A 151 13.21 -13.98 4.80
C TRP A 151 14.74 -13.92 4.72
N GLN A 152 15.30 -13.11 3.82
CA GLN A 152 16.74 -12.95 3.69
C GLN A 152 17.37 -12.25 4.90
N SER A 153 16.70 -11.28 5.52
CA SER A 153 17.15 -10.66 6.77
C SER A 153 17.20 -11.67 7.92
N ARG A 154 16.19 -12.55 8.04
CA ARG A 154 16.17 -13.60 9.06
C ARG A 154 17.28 -14.62 8.84
N LYS A 155 17.54 -15.01 7.58
CA LYS A 155 18.63 -15.94 7.23
C LYS A 155 20.02 -15.37 7.51
N LEU A 156 20.23 -14.08 7.26
CA LEU A 156 21.48 -13.37 7.63
C LEU A 156 21.65 -13.25 9.15
N SER A 157 20.54 -13.08 9.89
CA SER A 157 20.55 -13.02 11.36
C SER A 157 20.84 -14.40 12.00
N SER A 158 20.36 -15.49 11.38
CA SER A 158 20.58 -16.86 11.86
C SER A 158 21.95 -17.44 11.46
N VAL A 159 22.62 -16.84 10.47
CA VAL A 159 23.97 -17.23 10.02
C VAL A 159 25.07 -16.48 10.79
N SER A 160 24.70 -15.57 11.69
CA SER A 160 25.62 -14.95 12.64
C SER A 160 25.45 -15.50 14.07
N PRO A 161 25.65 -16.81 14.35
CA PRO A 161 26.04 -17.23 15.69
C PRO A 161 27.55 -17.01 15.84
N ALA A 162 27.93 -16.24 16.86
CA ALA A 162 29.29 -16.05 17.36
C ALA A 162 30.28 -15.33 16.41
N ALA A 163 30.39 -14.02 16.56
CA ALA A 163 31.67 -13.35 16.55
C ALA A 163 31.72 -12.50 17.82
N ASP A 164 32.37 -13.10 18.83
CA ASP A 164 33.03 -12.56 20.03
C ASP A 164 32.25 -11.63 20.98
#